data_AF-A0AAN8H2Y5-F1
#
_entry.id   AF-A0AAN8H2Y5-F1
#
_cell.length_a   1.000
_cell.length_b   1.000
_cell.length_c   1.000
_cell.angle_alpha   90.00
_cell.angle_beta   90.00
_cell.angle_gamma   90.00
#
_symmetry.space_group_name_H-M   'P 1'
#
loop_
_entity.id
_entity.type
_entity.pdbx_description
1 polymer ?
#
loop_
_entity_poly.entity_id
_entity_poly.type
_entity_poly.pdbx_seq_one_letter_code
_entity_poly.pdbx_strand_id
1 'polypeptide(L)'
;MLKFGILVAVAVFLETVSATSLGVVHTDRGMVQGENIRLGFHRHMDVFRGIPFADIPGRFEKPKRHPGWEGVLKTTEYRNRCMQVNLLMTDTRGREDCLYLNIWVPHGPLR
;
A
#
# COMPACT_ATOMS: atom_id res chain seq x y z
N MET A 1 -46.41 -8.00 18.77
CA MET A 1 -45.66 -6.72 18.74
C MET A 1 -44.18 -6.89 19.08
N LEU A 2 -43.80 -7.72 20.05
CA LEU A 2 -42.38 -7.98 20.41
C LEU A 2 -41.53 -8.61 19.28
N LYS A 3 -42.12 -9.48 18.44
CA LYS A 3 -41.42 -10.12 17.30
C LYS A 3 -41.05 -9.15 16.16
N PHE A 4 -41.80 -8.06 16.00
CA PHE A 4 -41.54 -7.06 14.95
C PHE A 4 -40.39 -6.11 15.36
N GLY A 5 -40.28 -5.78 16.65
CA GLY A 5 -39.16 -4.99 17.17
C GLY A 5 -37.81 -5.71 17.09
N ILE A 6 -37.80 -7.04 17.23
CA ILE A 6 -36.58 -7.86 17.10
C ILE A 6 -36.11 -7.91 15.64
N LEU A 7 -37.03 -8.00 14.67
CA LEU A 7 -36.71 -8.01 13.23
C LEU A 7 -36.09 -6.68 12.76
N VAL A 8 -36.57 -5.55 13.29
CA VAL A 8 -36.00 -4.23 12.97
C VAL A 8 -34.61 -4.06 13.59
N ALA A 9 -34.40 -4.54 14.82
CA ALA A 9 -33.07 -4.48 15.45
C ALA A 9 -32.02 -5.30 14.68
N VAL A 10 -32.38 -6.48 14.16
CA VAL A 10 -31.47 -7.32 13.36
C VAL A 10 -31.12 -6.69 12.00
N ALA A 11 -32.06 -5.97 11.37
CA ALA A 11 -31.80 -5.25 10.12
C ALA A 11 -30.85 -4.05 10.31
N VAL A 12 -30.90 -3.37 11.46
CA VAL A 12 -30.02 -2.24 11.79
C VAL A 12 -28.58 -2.68 12.07
N PHE A 13 -28.34 -3.94 12.43
CA PHE A 13 -26.99 -4.49 12.61
C PHE A 13 -26.33 -4.98 11.31
N LEU A 14 -27.05 -5.01 10.18
CA LEU A 14 -26.52 -5.52 8.91
C LEU A 14 -25.99 -4.43 7.96
N GLU A 15 -25.82 -3.19 8.43
CA GLU A 15 -24.99 -2.22 7.72
C GLU A 15 -23.53 -2.34 8.17
N THR A 16 -22.94 -3.52 7.92
CA THR A 16 -21.48 -3.60 7.86
C THR A 16 -21.06 -2.81 6.63
N VAL A 17 -20.71 -1.54 6.81
CA VAL A 17 -20.00 -0.74 5.81
C VAL A 17 -18.68 -1.47 5.56
N SER A 18 -18.68 -2.34 4.54
CA SER A 18 -17.47 -2.94 4.03
C SER A 18 -16.64 -1.78 3.46
N ALA A 19 -15.64 -1.33 4.21
CA ALA A 19 -14.59 -0.49 3.65
C ALA A 19 -13.96 -1.32 2.53
N THR A 20 -14.28 -0.99 1.27
CA THR A 20 -13.71 -1.68 0.12
C THR A 20 -12.20 -1.50 0.17
N SER A 21 -11.49 -2.57 0.49
CA SER A 21 -10.03 -2.67 0.44
C SER A 21 -9.68 -3.80 -0.50
N LEU A 22 -8.65 -3.58 -1.31
CA LEU A 22 -8.03 -4.55 -2.20
C LEU A 22 -7.41 -5.73 -1.44
N GLY A 23 -7.09 -5.56 -0.15
CA GLY A 23 -6.47 -6.60 0.66
C GLY A 23 -5.10 -7.02 0.10
N VAL A 24 -4.96 -8.32 -0.19
CA VAL A 24 -3.74 -8.88 -0.80
C VAL A 24 -3.86 -8.76 -2.32
N VAL A 25 -2.91 -8.06 -2.94
CA VAL A 25 -2.89 -7.79 -4.39
C VAL A 25 -1.79 -8.60 -5.07
N HIS A 26 -2.14 -9.23 -6.19
CA HIS A 26 -1.20 -9.95 -7.02
C HIS A 26 -0.45 -8.99 -7.97
N THR A 27 0.88 -9.02 -7.95
CA THR A 27 1.75 -8.28 -8.89
C THR A 27 2.51 -9.26 -9.80
N ASP A 28 3.28 -8.77 -10.77
CA ASP A 28 4.14 -9.63 -11.59
C ASP A 28 5.32 -10.25 -10.79
N ARG A 29 5.51 -9.86 -9.52
CA ARG A 29 6.62 -10.28 -8.64
C ARG A 29 6.27 -11.04 -7.39
N GLY A 30 4.99 -11.16 -7.11
CA GLY A 30 4.49 -11.74 -5.88
C GLY A 30 3.31 -10.95 -5.35
N MET A 31 2.82 -11.41 -4.20
CA MET A 31 1.69 -10.78 -3.55
C MET A 31 2.15 -9.64 -2.66
N VAL A 32 1.44 -8.52 -2.67
CA VAL A 32 1.67 -7.38 -1.77
C VAL A 32 0.45 -7.14 -0.90
N GLN A 33 0.66 -6.60 0.29
CA GLN A 33 -0.40 -6.12 1.16
C GLN A 33 -0.02 -4.78 1.77
N GLY A 34 -0.80 -3.76 1.43
CA GLY A 34 -0.69 -2.42 1.98
C GLY A 34 -1.61 -2.21 3.18
N GLU A 35 -1.94 -0.94 3.42
CA GLU A 35 -2.88 -0.51 4.47
C GLU A 35 -4.09 0.17 3.84
N ASN A 36 -5.29 -0.08 4.38
CA ASN A 36 -6.46 0.71 4.06
C ASN A 36 -6.58 1.86 5.05
N ILE A 37 -6.53 3.09 4.56
CA ILE A 37 -6.71 4.29 5.38
C ILE A 37 -8.06 4.95 5.08
N ARG A 38 -8.73 5.43 6.12
CA ARG A 38 -10.00 6.17 5.98
C ARG A 38 -9.71 7.65 5.73
N LEU A 39 -10.28 8.21 4.66
CA LEU A 39 -10.13 9.61 4.25
C LEU A 39 -11.34 10.49 4.60
N GLY A 40 -12.45 9.90 5.07
CA GLY A 40 -13.65 10.63 5.48
C GLY A 40 -14.93 9.82 5.28
N PHE A 41 -16.04 10.50 5.02
CA PHE A 41 -17.36 9.88 4.79
C PHE A 41 -17.32 8.95 3.57
N HIS A 42 -17.47 7.64 3.81
CA HIS A 42 -17.41 6.55 2.80
C HIS A 42 -16.23 6.62 1.81
N ARG A 43 -15.12 7.24 2.20
CA ARG A 43 -13.89 7.32 1.38
C ARG A 43 -12.75 6.64 2.09
N HIS A 44 -12.10 5.74 1.36
CA HIS A 44 -10.98 4.94 1.80
C HIS A 44 -9.86 5.04 0.76
N MET A 45 -8.66 4.64 1.13
CA MET A 45 -7.54 4.56 0.20
C MET A 45 -6.64 3.41 0.61
N ASP A 46 -6.39 2.49 -0.31
CA ASP A 46 -5.34 1.50 -0.10
C ASP A 46 -4.00 2.12 -0.45
N VAL A 47 -3.05 1.95 0.46
CA VAL A 47 -1.72 2.54 0.39
C VAL A 47 -0.69 1.44 0.47
N PHE A 48 0.13 1.34 -0.56
CA PHE A 48 1.24 0.42 -0.65
C PHE A 48 2.54 1.22 -0.67
N ARG A 49 3.42 0.98 0.29
CA ARG A 49 4.71 1.66 0.41
C ARG A 49 5.86 0.67 0.31
N GLY A 50 6.89 1.03 -0.45
CA GLY A 50 8.12 0.26 -0.52
C GLY A 50 8.04 -0.99 -1.39
N ILE A 51 7.29 -0.97 -2.50
CA ILE A 51 7.28 -2.09 -3.47
C ILE A 51 8.54 -2.03 -4.32
N PRO A 52 9.40 -3.07 -4.35
CA PRO A 52 10.57 -3.09 -5.21
C PRO A 52 10.14 -3.29 -6.67
N PHE A 53 10.57 -2.39 -7.56
CA PHE A 53 10.28 -2.50 -9.00
C PHE A 53 11.48 -3.00 -9.81
N ALA A 54 12.67 -2.97 -9.23
CA ALA A 54 13.91 -3.45 -9.82
C ALA A 54 14.80 -4.09 -8.74
N ASP A 55 15.75 -4.90 -9.16
CA ASP A 55 16.80 -5.45 -8.29
C ASP A 55 17.79 -4.35 -7.89
N ILE A 56 18.59 -4.61 -6.85
CA ILE A 56 19.63 -3.68 -6.39
C ILE A 56 20.57 -3.40 -7.57
N PRO A 57 20.69 -2.13 -8.01
CA PRO A 57 21.44 -1.82 -9.21
C PRO A 57 22.93 -1.99 -8.97
N GLY A 58 23.63 -2.61 -9.93
CA GLY A 58 25.07 -2.46 -10.05
C GLY A 58 25.42 -0.99 -10.30
N ARG A 59 26.52 -0.50 -9.71
CA ARG A 59 26.88 0.92 -9.84
C ARG A 59 27.13 1.27 -11.29
N PHE A 60 26.38 2.25 -11.81
CA PHE A 60 26.41 2.68 -13.22
C PHE A 60 25.97 1.62 -14.24
N GLU A 61 25.28 0.57 -13.79
CA GLU A 61 24.67 -0.42 -14.65
C GLU A 61 23.17 -0.18 -14.81
N LYS A 62 22.60 -0.73 -15.89
CA LYS A 62 21.15 -0.73 -16.06
C LYS A 62 20.50 -1.57 -14.94
N PRO A 63 19.44 -1.08 -14.27
CA PRO A 63 18.73 -1.86 -13.27
C PRO A 63 18.21 -3.17 -13.86
N LYS A 64 18.37 -4.25 -13.09
CA LYS A 64 17.88 -5.57 -13.44
C LYS A 64 16.47 -5.76 -12.89
N ARG A 65 15.81 -6.76 -13.44
CA ARG A 65 14.45 -7.14 -13.07
C ARG A 65 14.49 -7.78 -11.66
N HIS A 66 13.72 -7.28 -10.69
CA HIS A 66 13.71 -7.86 -9.32
C HIS A 66 13.34 -9.36 -9.36
N PRO A 67 14.00 -10.25 -8.59
CA PRO A 67 13.75 -11.69 -8.64
C PRO A 67 12.34 -12.08 -8.19
N GLY A 68 11.70 -11.21 -7.40
CA GLY A 68 10.41 -11.47 -6.76
C GLY A 68 10.58 -11.88 -5.31
N TRP A 69 9.50 -12.30 -4.67
CA TRP A 69 9.51 -12.80 -3.30
C TRP A 69 8.45 -13.89 -3.13
N GLU A 70 8.64 -14.74 -2.13
CA GLU A 70 7.67 -15.74 -1.73
C GLU A 70 6.69 -15.17 -0.71
N GLY A 71 5.46 -15.69 -0.70
CA GLY A 71 4.41 -15.25 0.22
C GLY A 71 3.90 -13.83 -0.05
N VAL A 72 3.49 -13.14 1.00
CA VAL A 72 2.89 -11.79 0.94
C VAL A 72 3.86 -10.76 1.50
N LEU A 73 4.32 -9.84 0.65
CA LEU A 73 5.14 -8.71 1.07
C LEU A 73 4.28 -7.65 1.74
N LYS A 74 4.59 -7.33 3.00
CA LYS A 74 3.97 -6.21 3.72
C LYS A 74 4.58 -4.89 3.21
N THR A 75 3.74 -4.04 2.65
CA THR A 75 4.13 -2.76 2.03
C THR A 75 3.58 -1.60 2.85
N THR A 76 3.95 -1.55 4.13
CA THR A 76 3.44 -0.58 5.11
C THR A 76 4.44 0.54 5.42
N GLU A 77 5.69 0.43 4.97
CA GLU A 77 6.77 1.36 5.29
C GLU A 77 7.45 1.93 4.05
N TYR A 78 7.92 3.17 4.16
CA TYR A 78 8.79 3.74 3.13
C TYR A 78 10.16 3.08 3.16
N ARG A 79 10.77 2.95 1.98
CA ARG A 79 12.14 2.46 1.83
C ARG A 79 13.12 3.62 1.72
N ASN A 80 14.41 3.29 1.81
CA ASN A 80 15.48 4.26 1.71
C ASN A 80 15.42 5.00 0.36
N ARG A 81 15.63 6.31 0.40
CA ARG A 81 15.85 7.11 -0.80
C ARG A 81 17.21 6.78 -1.42
N CYS A 82 17.34 7.04 -2.72
CA CYS A 82 18.64 6.93 -3.39
C CYS A 82 19.66 7.91 -2.82
N MET A 83 20.92 7.50 -2.86
CA MET A 83 22.05 8.31 -2.40
C MET A 83 22.01 9.70 -3.04
N GLN A 84 21.96 10.72 -2.21
CA GLN A 84 22.00 12.11 -2.61
C GLN A 84 22.60 12.93 -1.48
N VAL A 85 23.28 14.01 -1.85
CA VAL A 85 23.80 14.97 -0.87
C VAL A 85 22.61 15.66 -0.18
N ASN A 86 22.74 15.98 1.10
CA ASN A 86 21.75 16.78 1.80
C ASN A 86 21.70 18.21 1.23
N LEU A 87 20.65 18.97 1.58
CA LEU A 87 20.42 20.33 1.07
C LEU A 87 21.57 21.30 1.40
N LEU A 88 22.26 21.08 2.52
CA LEU A 88 23.39 21.92 2.96
C LEU A 88 24.73 21.50 2.34
N MET A 89 24.75 20.46 1.50
CA MET A 89 25.95 19.90 0.88
C MET A 89 27.03 19.41 1.86
N THR A 90 26.65 19.08 3.09
CA THR A 90 27.57 18.67 4.17
C THR A 90 27.66 17.16 4.39
N ASP A 91 26.64 16.41 3.95
CA ASP A 91 26.50 14.99 4.23
C ASP A 91 25.78 14.27 3.09
N THR A 92 26.07 12.99 2.88
CA THR A 92 25.41 12.15 1.86
C THR A 92 24.46 11.18 2.55
N ARG A 93 23.19 11.19 2.13
CA ARG A 93 22.13 10.34 2.71
C ARG A 93 21.45 9.48 1.67
N GLY A 94 21.09 8.27 2.08
CA GLY A 94 20.40 7.28 1.23
C GLY A 94 21.14 5.95 1.19
N ARG A 95 20.70 5.08 0.28
CA ARG A 95 21.29 3.76 0.01
C ARG A 95 21.31 3.50 -1.50
N GLU A 96 22.14 2.57 -1.96
CA GLU A 96 22.09 2.07 -3.35
C GLU A 96 20.86 1.17 -3.57
N ASP A 97 20.46 0.41 -2.55
CA ASP A 97 19.16 -0.25 -2.50
C ASP A 97 18.05 0.78 -2.25
N CYS A 98 17.53 1.36 -3.34
CA CYS A 98 16.55 2.45 -3.31
C CYS A 98 15.45 2.37 -4.39
N LEU A 99 15.43 1.33 -5.22
CA LEU A 99 14.51 1.22 -6.36
C LEU A 99 13.13 0.69 -5.94
N TYR A 100 12.41 1.52 -5.20
CA TYR A 100 11.08 1.23 -4.67
C TYR A 100 10.06 2.28 -5.12
N LEU A 101 8.80 1.85 -5.25
CA LEU A 101 7.67 2.73 -5.52
C LEU A 101 6.60 2.60 -4.45
N ASN A 102 5.73 3.61 -4.40
CA ASN A 102 4.59 3.69 -3.50
C ASN A 102 3.33 3.94 -4.34
N ILE A 103 2.22 3.28 -4.01
CA ILE A 103 0.96 3.31 -4.77
C ILE A 103 -0.18 3.70 -3.82
N TRP A 104 -1.05 4.60 -4.29
CA TRP A 104 -2.27 5.02 -3.59
C TRP A 104 -3.47 4.76 -4.49
N VAL A 105 -4.41 3.95 -4.01
CA VAL A 105 -5.63 3.59 -4.74
C VAL A 105 -6.84 4.14 -3.96
N PRO A 106 -7.51 5.19 -4.46
CA PRO A 106 -8.68 5.74 -3.80
C PRO A 106 -9.90 4.83 -4.01
N HIS A 107 -10.68 4.66 -2.94
CA HIS A 107 -11.96 3.96 -2.93
C HIS A 107 -13.05 4.91 -2.43
N GLY A 108 -14.12 5.04 -3.19
CA GLY A 108 -15.25 5.90 -2.84
C GLY A 108 -16.12 6.16 -4.07
N PRO A 109 -17.22 6.90 -3.89
CA PRO A 109 -18.07 7.30 -5.00
C PRO A 109 -17.26 8.11 -6.01
N LEU A 110 -17.28 7.68 -7.27
CA LEU A 110 -16.81 8.50 -8.39
C LEU A 110 -17.69 9.76 -8.42
N ARG A 111 -17.06 10.94 -8.47
CA ARG A 111 -17.76 12.18 -8.79
C ARG A 111 -18.13 12.21 -10.26
#